data_AF-A0A316BC27-F1
#
_entry.id   AF-A0A316BC27-F1
#
_cell.length_a   1.000
_cell.length_b   1.000
_cell.length_c   1.000
_cell.angle_alpha   90.00
_cell.angle_beta   90.00
_cell.angle_gamma   90.00
#
_symmetry.space_group_name_H-M   'P 1'
#
loop_
_entity.id
_entity.type
_entity.pdbx_description
1 polymer ?
#
loop_
_entity_poly.entity_id
_entity_poly.type
_entity_poly.pdbx_seq_one_letter_code
_entity_poly.pdbx_strand_id
1 'polypeptide(L)'
;MIDKIEMNGVASYKQATCLETDKKVNLVYGLNGVGKSTLSNFLYDPKNEMYKNCKLHFPEGDSLDNYEILVYNQTFLKENFYESSEIKGIFSLSKENKDAQKAVDDANIELKRIDEEKKTKKQRKRKA
;
A
#
# COMPACT_ATOMS: atom_id res chain seq x y z
N MET A 1 10.03 -15.60 16.63
CA MET A 1 9.13 -15.88 15.48
C MET A 1 7.73 -15.40 15.87
N ILE A 2 6.81 -15.16 14.95
CA ILE A 2 5.43 -14.83 15.35
C ILE A 2 4.76 -16.13 15.84
N ASP A 3 4.29 -16.14 17.08
CA ASP A 3 3.61 -17.30 17.69
C ASP A 3 2.09 -17.23 17.51
N LYS A 4 1.56 -16.00 17.52
CA LYS A 4 0.13 -15.76 17.40
C LYS A 4 -0.18 -14.44 16.71
N ILE A 5 -1.18 -14.48 15.85
CA ILE A 5 -1.77 -13.31 15.20
C ILE A 5 -3.21 -13.16 15.68
N GLU A 6 -3.55 -12.03 16.27
CA GLU A 6 -4.88 -11.70 16.76
C GLU A 6 -5.50 -10.60 15.91
N MET A 7 -6.65 -10.90 15.29
CA MET A 7 -7.41 -9.98 14.46
C MET A 7 -8.74 -9.67 15.14
N ASN A 8 -9.10 -8.39 15.25
CA ASN A 8 -10.36 -7.98 15.90
C ASN A 8 -10.92 -6.67 15.34
N GLY A 9 -12.20 -6.69 14.95
CA GLY A 9 -12.94 -5.50 14.55
C GLY A 9 -12.48 -4.86 13.25
N VAL A 10 -11.90 -5.63 12.32
CA VAL A 10 -11.38 -5.11 11.05
C VAL A 10 -11.84 -5.94 9.84
N ALA A 11 -12.42 -5.26 8.85
CA ALA A 11 -12.98 -5.87 7.63
C ALA A 11 -13.84 -7.12 7.92
N SER A 12 -13.38 -8.31 7.51
CA SER A 12 -14.10 -9.58 7.70
C SER A 12 -14.01 -10.14 9.14
N TYR A 13 -13.08 -9.65 9.96
CA TYR A 13 -12.87 -10.08 11.34
C TYR A 13 -13.78 -9.32 12.31
N LYS A 14 -15.07 -9.68 12.34
CA LYS A 14 -16.08 -9.02 13.19
C LYS A 14 -15.91 -9.22 14.70
N GLN A 15 -15.21 -10.29 15.08
CA GLN A 15 -14.92 -10.67 16.46
C GLN A 15 -13.46 -11.07 16.58
N ALA A 16 -12.94 -11.08 17.82
CA ALA A 16 -11.59 -11.51 18.11
C ALA A 16 -11.36 -12.93 17.55
N THR A 17 -10.37 -13.06 16.66
CA THR A 17 -10.02 -14.29 15.97
C THR A 17 -8.51 -14.45 16.03
N CYS A 18 -8.04 -15.64 16.40
CA CYS A 18 -6.63 -15.92 16.59
C CYS A 18 -6.14 -16.98 15.61
N LEU A 19 -4.95 -16.75 15.04
CA LEU A 19 -4.16 -17.76 14.36
C LEU A 19 -2.92 -18.02 15.23
N GLU A 20 -2.88 -19.18 15.87
CA GLU A 20 -1.77 -19.63 16.71
C GLU A 20 -1.02 -20.75 15.99
N THR A 21 0.31 -20.66 15.93
CA THR A 21 1.13 -21.66 15.23
C THR A 21 2.56 -21.66 15.74
N ASP A 22 3.12 -22.85 15.90
CA ASP A 22 4.53 -23.11 16.19
C ASP A 22 5.32 -23.47 14.92
N LYS A 23 4.65 -23.50 13.76
CA LYS A 23 5.22 -23.98 12.49
C LYS A 23 5.97 -22.86 11.80
N LYS A 24 7.13 -23.22 11.23
CA LYS A 24 7.93 -22.29 10.42
C LYS A 24 7.26 -21.89 9.11
N VAL A 25 6.47 -22.78 8.54
CA VAL A 25 5.74 -22.59 7.29
C VAL A 25 4.26 -22.78 7.56
N ASN A 26 3.45 -21.78 7.20
CA ASN A 26 2.00 -21.77 7.40
C ASN A 26 1.30 -21.52 6.07
N LEU A 27 0.26 -22.29 5.78
CA LEU A 27 -0.58 -22.10 4.60
C LEU A 27 -1.98 -21.64 5.04
N VAL A 28 -2.32 -20.38 4.75
CA VAL A 28 -3.64 -19.81 5.02
C VAL A 28 -4.40 -19.67 3.70
N TYR A 29 -5.53 -20.37 3.56
CA TYR A 29 -6.35 -20.39 2.35
C TYR A 29 -7.84 -20.23 2.68
N GLY A 30 -8.65 -19.93 1.65
CA GLY A 30 -10.09 -19.73 1.82
C GLY A 30 -10.70 -18.97 0.63
N LEU A 31 -12.04 -18.85 0.63
CA LEU A 31 -12.80 -18.19 -0.45
C LEU A 31 -12.48 -16.69 -0.58
N ASN A 32 -12.94 -16.07 -1.66
CA ASN A 32 -12.81 -14.62 -1.83
C ASN A 32 -13.64 -13.87 -0.77
N GLY A 33 -13.10 -12.75 -0.27
CA GLY A 33 -13.77 -11.92 0.74
C GLY A 33 -13.63 -12.39 2.20
N VAL A 34 -13.02 -13.54 2.47
CA VAL A 34 -12.90 -14.07 3.86
C VAL A 34 -11.84 -13.37 4.73
N GLY A 35 -11.13 -12.36 4.21
CA GLY A 35 -10.16 -11.57 4.99
C GLY A 35 -8.68 -11.90 4.78
N LYS A 36 -8.33 -12.77 3.82
CA LYS A 36 -6.93 -13.12 3.50
C LYS A 36 -6.05 -11.89 3.23
N SER A 37 -6.53 -10.99 2.38
CA SER A 37 -5.82 -9.73 2.06
C SER A 37 -5.73 -8.82 3.28
N THR A 38 -6.75 -8.77 4.13
CA THR A 38 -6.74 -8.01 5.39
C THR A 38 -5.65 -8.50 6.33
N LEU A 39 -5.54 -9.81 6.54
CA LEU A 39 -4.46 -10.41 7.33
C LEU A 39 -3.08 -10.04 6.78
N SER A 40 -2.90 -10.15 5.46
CA SER A 40 -1.62 -9.80 4.83
C SER A 40 -1.30 -8.30 4.94
N ASN A 41 -2.30 -7.42 4.87
CA ASN A 41 -2.10 -5.97 5.02
C ASN A 41 -1.83 -5.57 6.47
N PHE A 42 -2.39 -6.28 7.45
CA PHE A 42 -2.02 -6.09 8.85
C PHE A 42 -0.53 -6.41 9.07
N LEU A 43 -0.02 -7.50 8.49
CA LEU A 43 1.41 -7.82 8.57
C LEU A 43 2.29 -6.79 7.84
N TYR A 44 1.78 -6.14 6.79
CA TYR A 44 2.50 -5.12 6.02
C TYR A 44 2.66 -3.81 6.81
N ASP A 45 1.60 -3.36 7.49
CA ASP A 45 1.62 -2.16 8.35
C ASP A 45 0.88 -2.42 9.67
N PRO A 46 1.52 -3.10 10.64
CA PRO A 46 0.89 -3.45 11.91
C PRO A 46 0.51 -2.25 12.78
N LYS A 47 1.14 -1.09 12.52
CA LYS A 47 0.97 0.14 13.31
C LYS A 47 -0.15 1.03 12.78
N ASN A 48 -0.80 0.65 11.67
CA ASN A 48 -1.92 1.40 11.12
C ASN A 48 -3.07 1.52 12.12
N GLU A 49 -3.70 2.69 12.21
CA GLU A 49 -4.79 2.96 13.15
C GLU A 49 -5.98 1.99 12.97
N MET A 50 -6.24 1.54 11.74
CA MET A 50 -7.31 0.57 11.48
C MET A 50 -7.10 -0.79 12.17
N TYR A 51 -5.86 -1.10 12.55
CA TYR A 51 -5.47 -2.34 13.23
C TYR A 51 -5.22 -2.15 14.73
N LYS A 52 -5.64 -1.05 15.34
CA LYS A 52 -5.44 -0.77 16.78
C LYS A 52 -5.90 -1.88 17.75
N ASN A 53 -6.85 -2.70 17.32
CA ASN A 53 -7.38 -3.82 18.09
C ASN A 53 -6.77 -5.18 17.70
N CYS A 54 -5.85 -5.20 16.73
CA CYS A 54 -5.12 -6.40 16.28
C CYS A 54 -3.76 -6.45 16.96
N LYS A 55 -3.20 -7.65 17.15
CA LYS A 55 -1.93 -7.86 17.86
C LYS A 55 -1.10 -8.95 17.22
N LEU A 56 0.22 -8.75 17.25
CA LEU A 56 1.21 -9.78 16.98
C LEU A 56 1.82 -10.19 18.31
N HIS A 57 1.86 -11.49 18.56
CA HIS A 57 2.45 -12.07 19.76
C HIS A 57 3.69 -12.86 19.36
N PHE A 58 4.71 -12.76 20.20
CA PHE A 58 6.03 -13.36 20.02
C PHE A 58 6.37 -14.17 21.28
N PRO A 59 7.37 -15.07 21.21
CA PRO A 59 7.90 -15.75 22.38
C PRO A 59 8.34 -14.78 23.48
N GLU A 60 8.45 -15.29 24.70
CA GLU A 60 8.89 -14.49 25.84
C GLU A 60 10.26 -13.83 25.58
N GLY A 61 10.35 -12.52 25.80
CA GLY A 61 11.55 -11.72 25.55
C GLY A 61 11.68 -11.15 24.13
N ASP A 62 10.81 -11.56 23.21
CA ASP A 62 10.76 -11.06 21.85
C ASP A 62 9.60 -10.07 21.63
N SER A 63 9.77 -9.19 20.65
CA SER A 63 8.77 -8.19 20.26
C SER A 63 8.89 -7.85 18.78
N LEU A 64 7.96 -7.03 18.27
CA LEU A 64 8.02 -6.56 16.89
C LEU A 64 9.34 -5.81 16.58
N ASP A 65 9.95 -5.16 17.56
CA ASP A 65 11.20 -4.41 17.35
C ASP A 65 12.42 -5.33 17.15
N ASN A 66 12.30 -6.62 17.50
CA ASN A 66 13.33 -7.62 17.29
C ASN A 66 13.28 -8.25 15.89
N TYR A 67 12.23 -7.98 15.10
CA TYR A 67 11.98 -8.65 13.83
C TYR A 67 11.62 -7.68 12.70
N GLU A 68 12.15 -7.94 11.51
CA GLU A 68 11.68 -7.32 10.28
C GLU A 68 10.60 -8.18 9.62
N ILE A 69 9.42 -7.61 9.39
CA ILE A 69 8.33 -8.29 8.68
C ILE A 69 8.37 -7.89 7.21
N LEU A 70 8.75 -8.82 6.34
CA LEU A 70 8.73 -8.65 4.90
C LEU A 70 7.43 -9.23 4.33
N VAL A 71 6.60 -8.37 3.75
CA VAL A 71 5.31 -8.78 3.17
C VAL A 71 5.25 -8.47 1.69
N TYR A 72 5.19 -9.53 0.89
CA TYR A 72 4.93 -9.44 -0.54
C TYR A 72 3.44 -9.62 -0.82
N ASN A 73 2.72 -8.52 -1.05
CA ASN A 73 1.29 -8.53 -1.36
C ASN A 73 0.94 -7.45 -2.40
N GLN A 74 -0.36 -7.27 -2.67
CA GLN A 74 -0.81 -6.30 -3.67
C GLN A 74 -0.53 -4.84 -3.28
N THR A 75 -0.43 -4.53 -1.98
CA THR A 75 -0.06 -3.20 -1.48
C THR A 75 1.42 -2.93 -1.77
N PHE A 76 2.30 -3.88 -1.44
CA PHE A 76 3.72 -3.83 -1.80
C PHE A 76 3.91 -3.59 -3.30
N LEU A 77 3.19 -4.34 -4.15
CA LEU A 77 3.26 -4.17 -5.59
C LEU A 77 2.84 -2.77 -6.03
N LYS A 78 1.70 -2.26 -5.55
CA LYS A 78 1.21 -0.92 -5.91
C LYS A 78 2.17 0.19 -5.49
N GLU A 79 2.85 0.04 -4.35
CA GLU A 79 3.77 1.05 -3.84
C GLU A 79 5.12 1.05 -4.54
N ASN A 80 5.64 -0.13 -4.88
CA ASN A 80 7.02 -0.28 -5.36
C ASN A 80 7.13 -0.49 -6.87
N PHE A 81 6.07 -0.95 -7.51
CA PHE A 81 6.02 -1.19 -8.94
C PHE A 81 5.02 -0.23 -9.58
N TYR A 82 5.51 0.53 -10.55
CA TYR A 82 4.66 1.37 -11.37
C TYR A 82 5.10 1.28 -12.83
N GLU A 83 4.13 1.38 -13.71
CA GLU A 83 4.35 1.48 -15.15
C GLU A 83 4.50 2.96 -15.48
N SER A 84 5.58 3.33 -16.17
CA SER A 84 5.71 4.70 -16.65
C SER A 84 4.63 4.97 -17.71
N SER A 85 3.97 6.12 -17.62
CA SER A 85 2.95 6.53 -18.59
C SER A 85 3.53 6.76 -19.99
N GLU A 86 4.84 7.06 -20.06
CA GLU A 86 5.57 7.36 -21.29
C GLU A 86 5.99 6.10 -22.06
N ILE A 87 6.31 4.99 -21.37
CA ILE A 87 6.77 3.75 -22.03
C ILE A 87 6.03 2.54 -21.46
N LYS A 88 4.99 2.12 -22.19
CA LYS A 88 4.25 0.91 -21.89
C LYS A 88 5.18 -0.31 -21.84
N GLY A 89 5.02 -1.12 -20.79
CA GLY A 89 5.83 -2.32 -20.57
C GLY A 89 7.16 -2.11 -19.83
N ILE A 90 7.53 -0.87 -19.47
CA ILE A 90 8.65 -0.63 -18.56
C ILE A 90 8.13 -0.51 -17.12
N PHE A 91 8.60 -1.43 -16.28
CA PHE A 91 8.33 -1.42 -14.84
C PHE A 91 9.52 -0.83 -14.11
N SER A 92 9.31 0.30 -13.46
CA SER A 92 10.31 0.90 -12.60
C SER A 92 10.12 0.41 -11.17
N LEU A 93 11.24 0.06 -10.53
CA LEU A 93 11.33 -0.33 -9.13
C LEU A 93 11.80 0.86 -8.31
N SER A 94 10.87 1.49 -7.57
CA SER A 94 11.09 2.16 -6.28
C SER A 94 9.93 3.11 -5.99
N LYS A 95 9.51 3.15 -4.72
CA LYS A 95 8.49 4.08 -4.22
C LYS A 95 8.91 5.54 -4.41
N GLU A 96 10.18 5.84 -4.17
CA GLU A 96 10.77 7.18 -4.33
C GLU A 96 10.71 7.67 -5.78
N ASN A 97 11.08 6.80 -6.75
CA ASN A 97 11.01 7.17 -8.17
C ASN A 97 9.56 7.36 -8.63
N LYS A 98 8.62 6.60 -8.05
CA LYS A 98 7.19 6.76 -8.34
C LYS A 98 6.69 8.14 -7.92
N ASP A 99 6.97 8.55 -6.68
CA ASP A 99 6.50 9.81 -6.14
C ASP A 99 7.15 11.00 -6.86
N ALA A 100 8.46 10.90 -7.16
CA ALA A 100 9.17 11.90 -7.96
C ALA A 100 8.58 12.02 -9.38
N GLN A 101 8.35 10.91 -10.08
CA GLN A 101 7.76 10.91 -11.41
C GLN A 101 6.35 11.49 -11.40
N LYS A 102 5.53 11.13 -10.40
CA LYS A 102 4.17 11.68 -10.27
C LYS A 102 4.19 13.19 -10.08
N ALA A 103 5.10 13.72 -9.27
CA ALA A 103 5.24 15.17 -9.08
C ALA A 103 5.62 15.90 -10.39
N VAL A 104 6.49 15.29 -11.20
CA VAL A 104 6.87 15.80 -12.53
C VAL A 104 5.66 15.78 -13.48
N ASP A 105 4.92 14.68 -13.52
CA ASP A 105 3.74 14.52 -14.37
C ASP A 105 2.65 15.53 -14.01
N ASP A 106 2.35 15.70 -12.72
CA ASP A 106 1.37 16.66 -12.21
C ASP A 106 1.77 18.11 -12.55
N ALA A 107 3.07 18.46 -12.40
CA ALA A 107 3.58 19.76 -12.78
C ALA A 107 3.47 20.03 -14.30
N ASN A 108 3.72 19.01 -15.13
CA ASN A 108 3.59 19.11 -16.58
C ASN A 108 2.14 19.27 -17.03
N ILE A 109 1.19 18.61 -16.36
CA ILE A 109 -0.25 18.79 -16.60
C ILE A 109 -0.66 20.23 -16.30
N GLU A 110 -0.21 20.78 -15.17
CA GLU A 110 -0.54 22.15 -14.78
C GLU A 110 0.09 23.18 -15.72
N LEU A 111 1.33 22.97 -16.16
CA LEU A 111 1.98 23.80 -17.18
C LEU A 111 1.18 23.86 -18.48
N LYS A 112 0.72 22.71 -18.99
CA LYS A 112 -0.13 22.65 -20.20
C LYS A 112 -1.43 23.43 -20.00
N ARG A 113 -2.09 23.27 -18.84
CA ARG A 113 -3.32 23.98 -18.50
C ARG A 113 -3.13 25.51 -18.52
N ILE A 114 -2.06 26.00 -17.91
CA ILE A 114 -1.73 27.44 -17.86
C ILE A 114 -1.44 27.98 -19.27
N ASP A 115 -0.74 27.22 -20.11
CA ASP A 115 -0.41 27.65 -21.47
C ASP A 115 -1.65 27.72 -22.38
N GLU A 116 -2.61 26.81 -22.23
CA GLU A 116 -3.90 26.86 -22.92
C GLU A 116 -4.72 28.09 -22.48
N GLU A 117 -4.77 28.39 -21.18
CA GLU A 117 -5.42 29.60 -20.68
C GLU A 117 -4.80 30.88 -21.23
N LYS A 118 -3.46 30.95 -21.28
CA LYS A 118 -2.72 32.10 -21.84
C LYS A 118 -3.03 32.29 -23.32
N LYS A 119 -3.06 31.21 -24.11
CA LYS A 119 -3.43 31.25 -25.54
C LYS A 119 -4.85 31.77 -25.72
N THR A 120 -5.79 31.28 -24.93
CA THR A 120 -7.20 31.68 -24.97
C THR A 120 -7.40 33.15 -24.62
N LYS A 121 -6.73 33.65 -23.57
CA LYS A 121 -6.76 35.08 -23.18
C LYS A 121 -6.15 35.99 -24.25
N LYS A 122 -5.03 35.59 -24.88
CA LYS A 122 -4.42 36.33 -26.00
C LYS A 122 -5.34 36.41 -27.22
N GLN A 123 -6.05 35.33 -27.56
CA GLN A 123 -7.00 35.33 -28.68
C GLN A 123 -8.20 36.24 -28.40
N ARG A 124 -8.73 36.26 -27.17
CA ARG A 124 -9.82 37.18 -26.79
C ARG A 124 -9.39 38.65 -26.87
N LYS A 125 -8.18 39.00 -26.42
CA LYS A 125 -7.64 40.37 -26.55
C LYS A 125 -7.36 40.83 -27.98
N ARG A 126 -7.15 39.92 -28.93
CA ARG A 126 -6.93 40.26 -30.35
C ARG A 126 -8.23 40.44 -31.14
N LYS A 127 -9.37 40.03 -30.58
CA LYS A 127 -10.70 40.13 -31.21
C LYS A 127 -11.55 41.27 -30.66
N ALA A 128 -11.07 41.98 -29.63
CA ALA A 128 -11.64 43.20 -29.08
C ALA A 128 -10.81 44.38 -29.57
#